data_AF-A0A378XZA0-F1
#
_entry.id   AF-A0A378XZA0-F1
#
_cell.length_a   1.000
_cell.length_b   1.000
_cell.length_c   1.000
_cell.angle_alpha   90.00
_cell.angle_beta   90.00
_cell.angle_gamma   90.00
#
_symmetry.space_group_name_H-M   'P 1'
#
loop_
_entity.id
_entity.type
_entity.pdbx_description
1 polymer ?
#
loop_
_entity_poly.entity_id
_entity_poly.type
_entity_poly.pdbx_seq_one_letter_code
_entity_poly.pdbx_strand_id
1 'polypeptide(L)'
;MATSEYVAIIALILSVILLFKVYRLQSRLNDLKSDVERLENRSGLTGTSMSNTIAPPAPHIQHAEASEEINERLLLLIREGNKIKAIKELRTARNISLKDAKDYVDHLEKC
;
A
#
# COMPACT_ATOMS: atom_id res chain seq x y z
N MET A 1 -13.26 -6.11 43.08
CA MET A 1 -12.77 -5.10 42.13
C MET A 1 -13.81 -4.02 42.03
N ALA A 2 -13.45 -2.80 42.42
CA ALA A 2 -14.33 -1.64 42.43
C ALA A 2 -14.67 -1.21 40.99
N THR A 3 -15.86 -0.64 40.79
CA THR A 3 -16.31 -0.09 39.50
C THR A 3 -15.34 0.96 38.94
N SER A 4 -14.63 1.69 39.81
CA SER A 4 -13.57 2.64 39.45
C SER A 4 -12.37 1.99 38.76
N GLU A 5 -11.99 0.77 39.15
CA GLU A 5 -10.87 0.04 38.54
C GLU A 5 -11.21 -0.37 37.10
N TYR A 6 -12.44 -0.83 36.87
CA TYR A 6 -12.92 -1.17 35.52
C TYR A 6 -12.99 0.06 34.61
N VAL A 7 -13.48 1.20 35.12
CA VAL A 7 -13.53 2.45 34.34
C VAL A 7 -12.13 2.90 33.94
N ALA A 8 -11.15 2.80 34.86
CA ALA A 8 -9.76 3.14 34.56
C ALA A 8 -9.15 2.24 33.47
N ILE A 9 -9.40 0.93 33.54
CA ILE A 9 -8.93 -0.04 32.54
C ILE A 9 -9.56 0.24 31.17
N ILE A 10 -10.88 0.48 31.13
CA ILE A 10 -11.59 0.78 29.88
C ILE A 10 -11.07 2.08 29.25
N ALA A 11 -10.87 3.13 30.04
CA ALA A 11 -10.31 4.39 29.56
C ALA A 11 -8.89 4.22 28.98
N LEU A 12 -8.05 3.42 29.64
CA LEU A 12 -6.70 3.13 29.16
C LEU A 12 -6.73 2.36 27.84
N ILE A 13 -7.57 1.33 27.73
CA ILE A 13 -7.76 0.56 26.49
C ILE A 13 -8.24 1.47 25.35
N LEU A 14 -9.24 2.32 25.59
CA LEU A 14 -9.75 3.24 24.59
C LEU A 14 -8.68 4.24 24.12
N SER A 15 -7.87 4.76 25.04
CA SER A 15 -6.73 5.64 24.71
C SER A 15 -5.73 4.96 23.77
N VAL A 16 -5.37 3.71 24.07
CA VAL A 16 -4.45 2.91 23.22
C VAL A 16 -5.07 2.62 21.85
N ILE A 17 -6.37 2.31 21.77
CA ILE A 17 -7.08 2.07 20.50
C ILE A 17 -7.12 3.33 19.64
N LEU A 18 -7.42 4.49 20.23
CA LEU A 18 -7.44 5.77 19.53
C LEU A 18 -6.06 6.13 19.00
N LEU A 19 -5.03 5.92 19.82
CA LEU A 19 -3.64 6.13 19.44
C LEU A 19 -3.25 5.25 18.25
N PHE A 20 -3.65 3.96 18.25
CA PHE A 20 -3.42 3.08 17.10
C PHE A 20 -4.13 3.55 15.84
N LYS A 21 -5.39 4.02 15.91
CA LYS A 21 -6.08 4.59 14.74
C LYS A 21 -5.35 5.83 14.19
N VAL A 22 -4.86 6.71 15.07
CA VAL A 22 -4.10 7.92 14.69
C VAL A 22 -2.79 7.55 14.01
N TYR A 23 -2.03 6.59 14.57
CA TYR A 23 -0.81 6.09 13.93
C TYR A 23 -1.07 5.42 12.58
N ARG A 24 -2.20 4.70 12.44
CA ARG A 24 -2.61 4.11 11.15
C ARG A 24 -3.02 5.15 10.12
N LEU A 25 -3.45 6.35 10.53
CA LEU A 25 -3.88 7.43 9.64
C LEU A 25 -2.70 8.27 9.13
N GLN A 26 -1.68 8.48 9.96
CA GLN A 26 -0.46 9.21 9.59
C GLN A 26 0.33 8.57 8.44
N SER A 27 0.25 7.24 8.31
CA SER A 27 0.89 6.51 7.20
C SER A 27 0.46 7.03 5.82
N ARG A 28 -0.80 7.45 5.66
CA ARG A 28 -1.34 7.95 4.38
C ARG A 28 -0.87 9.37 4.03
N LEU A 29 -0.59 10.19 5.04
CA LEU A 29 -0.07 11.54 4.84
C LEU A 29 1.42 11.52 4.49
N ASN A 30 2.17 10.54 5.01
CA ASN A 30 3.59 10.38 4.68
C ASN A 30 3.80 9.97 3.21
N ASP A 31 2.97 9.07 2.70
CA ASP A 31 3.01 8.65 1.28
C ASP A 31 2.63 9.82 0.35
N LEU A 32 1.58 10.56 0.68
CA LEU A 32 1.12 11.70 -0.14
C LEU A 32 2.14 12.86 -0.16
N LYS A 33 2.88 13.10 0.93
CA LYS A 33 3.98 14.07 0.95
C LYS A 33 5.12 13.65 0.02
N SER A 34 5.44 12.35 -0.02
CA SER A 34 6.49 11.81 -0.88
C SER A 34 6.15 11.99 -2.37
N ASP A 35 4.89 11.76 -2.76
CA ASP A 35 4.45 11.89 -4.16
C ASP A 35 4.59 13.34 -4.66
N VAL A 36 4.20 14.32 -3.85
CA VAL A 36 4.32 15.75 -4.19
C VAL A 36 5.78 16.18 -4.29
N GLU A 37 6.64 15.73 -3.37
CA GLU A 37 8.08 16.03 -3.37
C GLU A 37 8.79 15.43 -4.60
N ARG A 38 8.39 14.24 -5.04
CA ARG A 38 8.91 13.62 -6.28
C ARG A 38 8.49 14.36 -7.54
N LEU A 39 7.26 14.87 -7.59
CA LEU A 39 6.75 15.68 -8.69
C LEU A 39 7.47 17.03 -8.77
N GLU A 40 7.67 17.70 -7.63
CA GLU A 40 8.39 18.96 -7.56
C GLU A 40 9.86 18.81 -7.99
N ASN A 41 10.56 17.79 -7.50
CA ASN A 41 11.95 17.53 -7.86
C ASN A 41 12.14 17.16 -9.35
N ARG A 42 11.14 16.52 -9.99
CA ARG A 42 11.16 16.26 -11.45
C ARG A 42 10.81 17.49 -12.30
N SER A 43 9.95 18.36 -11.80
CA SER A 43 9.50 19.54 -12.55
C SER A 43 10.57 20.64 -12.66
N GLY A 44 11.60 20.60 -11.82
CA GLY A 44 12.72 21.54 -11.86
C GLY A 44 13.71 21.37 -13.02
N LEU A 45 13.64 20.31 -13.85
CA LEU A 45 14.78 19.91 -14.70
C LEU A 45 14.52 19.49 -16.16
N THR A 46 13.32 19.59 -16.74
CA THR A 46 13.14 19.21 -18.17
C THR A 46 12.27 20.18 -18.97
N GLY A 47 12.88 21.29 -19.36
CA GLY A 47 12.71 21.80 -20.73
C GLY A 47 13.65 21.03 -21.65
N THR A 48 13.16 20.62 -22.82
CA THR A 48 13.87 19.91 -23.91
C THR A 48 13.86 18.38 -23.83
N SER A 49 12.98 17.75 -24.60
CA SER A 49 13.41 17.11 -25.85
C SER A 49 12.21 16.44 -26.52
N MET A 50 11.78 17.01 -27.64
CA MET A 50 10.96 16.28 -28.60
C MET A 50 11.84 15.21 -29.25
N SER A 51 11.43 13.95 -29.22
CA SER A 51 11.88 12.99 -30.23
C SER A 51 10.72 12.10 -30.64
N ASN A 52 10.17 12.48 -31.79
CA ASN A 52 9.33 11.68 -32.65
C ASN A 52 10.11 10.44 -33.13
N THR A 53 9.61 9.24 -32.85
CA THR A 53 9.94 8.05 -33.65
C THR A 53 8.70 7.16 -33.71
N ILE A 54 8.05 7.22 -34.87
CA ILE A 54 6.98 6.32 -35.29
C ILE A 54 7.65 5.02 -35.71
N ALA A 55 7.55 3.99 -34.86
CA ALA A 55 7.80 2.60 -35.19
C ALA A 55 6.55 1.79 -34.77
N PRO A 56 6.13 0.76 -35.52
CA PRO A 56 4.89 0.04 -35.23
C PRO A 56 5.03 -0.70 -33.89
N PRO A 57 4.22 -0.42 -32.86
CA PRO A 57 4.39 -1.06 -31.57
C PRO A 57 3.76 -2.46 -31.61
N ALA A 58 4.62 -3.46 -31.44
CA ALA A 58 4.24 -4.82 -31.09
C ALA A 58 3.38 -4.81 -29.80
N PRO A 59 2.29 -5.60 -29.72
CA PRO A 59 1.25 -5.39 -28.71
C PRO A 59 1.49 -6.13 -27.39
N HIS A 60 2.60 -5.97 -26.64
CA HIS A 60 2.74 -6.67 -25.34
C HIS A 60 4.00 -6.32 -24.53
N ILE A 61 3.98 -5.28 -23.68
CA ILE A 61 4.93 -5.12 -22.55
C ILE A 61 4.26 -4.43 -21.33
N GLN A 62 3.25 -3.58 -21.53
CA GLN A 62 2.74 -2.72 -20.44
C GLN A 62 1.97 -3.44 -19.32
N HIS A 63 1.39 -4.62 -19.58
CA HIS A 63 0.59 -5.34 -18.58
C HIS A 63 1.41 -6.20 -17.60
N ALA A 64 2.61 -6.64 -17.99
CA ALA A 64 3.46 -7.49 -17.15
C ALA A 64 4.16 -6.69 -16.05
N GLU A 65 4.59 -5.46 -16.36
CA GLU A 65 5.28 -4.61 -15.38
C GLU A 65 4.34 -4.16 -14.25
N ALA A 66 3.07 -3.85 -14.56
CA ALA A 66 2.08 -3.49 -13.56
C ALA A 66 1.75 -4.66 -12.60
N SER A 67 1.76 -5.91 -13.09
CA SER A 67 1.56 -7.07 -12.22
C SER A 67 2.76 -7.35 -11.31
N GLU A 68 3.98 -7.18 -11.81
CA GLU A 68 5.19 -7.37 -11.00
C GLU A 68 5.32 -6.29 -9.91
N GLU A 69 5.02 -5.03 -10.22
CA GLU A 69 5.01 -3.94 -9.23
C GLU A 69 4.04 -4.22 -8.06
N ILE A 70 2.87 -4.77 -8.36
CA ILE A 70 1.88 -5.18 -7.34
C ILE A 70 2.44 -6.33 -6.49
N ASN A 71 3.10 -7.31 -7.10
CA ASN A 71 3.68 -8.46 -6.40
C ASN A 71 4.82 -8.05 -5.47
N GLU A 72 5.73 -7.17 -5.92
CA GLU A 72 6.80 -6.61 -5.10
C GLU A 72 6.24 -5.85 -3.89
N ARG A 73 5.20 -5.05 -4.11
CA ARG A 73 4.52 -4.31 -3.04
C ARG A 73 3.83 -5.24 -2.05
N LEU A 74 3.21 -6.33 -2.52
CA LEU A 74 2.64 -7.36 -1.68
C LEU A 74 3.72 -8.05 -0.82
N LEU A 75 4.85 -8.42 -1.42
CA LEU A 75 5.98 -9.03 -0.72
C LEU A 75 6.53 -8.12 0.39
N LEU A 76 6.68 -6.82 0.11
CA LEU A 76 7.08 -5.85 1.12
C LEU A 76 6.12 -5.83 2.32
N LEU A 77 4.81 -5.76 2.04
CA LEU A 77 3.78 -5.78 3.07
C LEU A 77 3.75 -7.08 3.88
N ILE A 78 4.04 -8.22 3.25
CA ILE A 78 4.13 -9.51 3.94
C ILE A 78 5.36 -9.54 4.87
N ARG A 79 6.53 -9.10 4.39
CA ARG A 79 7.77 -9.02 5.19
C ARG A 79 7.65 -8.10 6.40
N GLU A 80 6.86 -7.03 6.30
CA GLU A 80 6.55 -6.13 7.42
C GLU A 80 5.50 -6.69 8.39
N GLY A 81 4.96 -7.89 8.16
CA GLY A 81 3.86 -8.47 8.94
C GLY A 81 2.49 -7.80 8.71
N ASN A 82 2.38 -6.96 7.66
CA ASN A 82 1.18 -6.22 7.29
C ASN A 82 0.25 -7.01 6.33
N LYS A 83 0.08 -8.31 6.57
CA LYS A 83 -0.67 -9.24 5.70
C LYS A 83 -2.09 -8.80 5.30
N ILE A 84 -2.84 -8.20 6.23
CA ILE A 84 -4.20 -7.71 5.95
C ILE A 84 -4.18 -6.56 4.93
N LYS A 85 -3.16 -5.69 4.97
CA LYS A 85 -2.99 -4.62 3.97
C LYS A 85 -2.68 -5.21 2.61
N ALA A 86 -1.81 -6.23 2.53
CA ALA A 86 -1.48 -6.93 1.28
C ALA A 86 -2.74 -7.51 0.60
N ILE A 87 -3.59 -8.19 1.38
CA ILE A 87 -4.87 -8.74 0.88
C ILE A 87 -5.79 -7.63 0.38
N LYS A 88 -5.85 -6.49 1.08
CA LYS A 88 -6.69 -5.36 0.70
C LYS A 88 -6.21 -4.72 -0.61
N GLU A 89 -4.92 -4.47 -0.76
CA GLU A 89 -4.32 -3.89 -1.97
C GLU A 89 -4.55 -4.79 -3.18
N LEU A 90 -4.28 -6.09 -3.06
CA LEU A 90 -4.52 -7.06 -4.14
C LEU A 90 -5.98 -7.09 -4.57
N ARG A 91 -6.89 -7.03 -3.60
CA ARG A 91 -8.34 -7.02 -3.86
C ARG A 91 -8.78 -5.77 -4.60
N THR A 92 -8.24 -4.60 -4.24
CA THR A 92 -8.56 -3.33 -4.90
C THR A 92 -7.93 -3.25 -6.29
N ALA A 93 -6.71 -3.74 -6.47
CA ALA A 93 -6.02 -3.72 -7.75
C ALA A 93 -6.62 -4.71 -8.77
N ARG A 94 -6.94 -5.93 -8.33
CA ARG A 94 -7.40 -7.02 -9.22
C ARG A 94 -8.92 -7.25 -9.20
N ASN A 95 -9.66 -6.55 -8.34
CA ASN A 95 -11.12 -6.71 -8.14
C ASN A 95 -11.55 -8.17 -7.94
N ILE A 96 -10.73 -8.94 -7.22
CA ILE A 96 -10.98 -10.37 -6.93
C ILE A 96 -11.77 -10.55 -5.63
N SER A 97 -12.24 -11.77 -5.38
CA SER A 97 -12.89 -12.09 -4.12
C SER A 97 -11.91 -12.05 -2.95
N LEU A 98 -12.42 -11.87 -1.72
CA LEU A 98 -11.58 -11.88 -0.51
C LEU A 98 -10.86 -13.22 -0.32
N LYS A 99 -11.50 -14.32 -0.74
CA LYS A 99 -10.92 -15.66 -0.68
C LYS A 99 -9.71 -15.76 -1.60
N ASP A 100 -9.87 -15.38 -2.87
CA ASP A 100 -8.79 -15.47 -3.86
C ASP A 100 -7.61 -14.55 -3.48
N ALA A 101 -7.91 -13.36 -2.94
CA ALA A 101 -6.87 -12.44 -2.48
C ALA A 101 -6.08 -13.00 -1.30
N LYS A 102 -6.76 -13.66 -0.36
CA LYS A 102 -6.11 -14.32 0.78
C LYS A 102 -5.23 -15.47 0.32
N ASP A 103 -5.77 -16.35 -0.53
CA ASP A 103 -5.04 -17.52 -1.00
C ASP A 103 -3.77 -17.10 -1.74
N TYR A 104 -3.84 -16.07 -2.60
CA TYR A 104 -2.67 -15.54 -3.30
C TYR A 104 -1.59 -15.01 -2.35
N VAL A 105 -1.97 -14.22 -1.34
CA VAL A 105 -1.02 -13.70 -0.34
C VAL A 105 -0.44 -14.84 0.52
N ASP A 106 -1.25 -15.85 0.86
CA ASP A 106 -0.81 -17.03 1.61
C ASP A 106 0.19 -17.88 0.79
N HIS A 107 0.07 -17.91 -0.54
CA HIS A 107 1.07 -18.52 -1.43
C HIS A 107 2.36 -17.71 -1.47
N LEU A 108 2.26 -16.38 -1.57
CA LEU A 108 3.41 -15.48 -1.63
C LEU A 108 4.24 -15.48 -0.33
N GLU A 109 3.61 -15.73 0.81
CA GLU A 109 4.28 -15.86 2.13
C GLU A 109 5.06 -17.17 2.27
N LYS A 110 4.69 -18.22 1.53
CA LYS A 110 5.31 -19.55 1.61
C LYS A 110 6.45 -19.75 0.59
N CYS A 111 6.61 -18.83 -0.35
CA CYS A 111 7.72 -18.79 -1.30
C CYS A 111 8.91 -18.04 -0.69
#